data_AF-A0A9P8AMX7-F1
#
_entry.id   AF-A0A9P8AMX7-F1
#
_cell.length_a   1.000
_cell.length_b   1.000
_cell.length_c   1.000
_cell.angle_alpha   90.00
_cell.angle_beta   90.00
_cell.angle_gamma   90.00
#
_symmetry.space_group_name_H-M   'P 1'
#
loop_
_entity.id
_entity.type
_entity.pdbx_description
1 polymer ?
#
loop_
_entity_poly.entity_id
_entity_poly.type
_entity_poly.pdbx_seq_one_letter_code
_entity_poly.pdbx_strand_id
1 'polypeptide(L)'
;MFTDCHPDHQAPHVAAAHALPVHFDTGLARGDKLGVPKSYCACSDDDAGYPCFLSSSNDTSSTGDRMVFNLPDRASFKFPVHESHDILRTQADGIAIVGIIVGGVYHFRVFLFNLLEKRCLRIDCNPLPIDANGIEKACVDFATKKYLYPIPPIRISEISRSTGAFSYGLQPHVQIGTILELLFTHLKRDKYLFYNGRGCRHWCATILNDLETHGFVSNGATGHFETWEMMKHRELGTYFPMPRIQGAFYN
;
A
#
# COMPACT_ATOMS: atom_id res chain seq x y z
N MET A 1 2.43 83.79 33.68
CA MET A 1 2.09 82.42 33.19
C MET A 1 3.16 81.48 33.72
N PHE A 2 2.76 80.29 34.15
CA PHE A 2 3.40 79.42 35.15
C PHE A 2 4.61 78.57 34.66
N THR A 3 5.54 78.33 35.60
CA THR A 3 6.35 77.13 35.95
C THR A 3 7.38 76.48 34.99
N ASP A 4 8.63 76.45 35.49
CA ASP A 4 9.50 75.30 35.85
C ASP A 4 9.29 73.90 35.22
N CYS A 5 10.40 73.26 34.81
CA CYS A 5 11.04 72.10 35.46
C CYS A 5 11.98 71.29 34.52
N HIS A 6 13.13 70.88 35.07
CA HIS A 6 14.12 69.88 34.60
C HIS A 6 13.50 68.47 34.43
N PRO A 7 14.17 67.42 33.84
CA PRO A 7 15.42 66.85 34.36
C PRO A 7 16.37 66.12 33.37
N ASP A 8 17.50 65.69 33.94
CA ASP A 8 18.57 64.82 33.41
C ASP A 8 18.11 63.41 32.96
N HIS A 9 18.89 62.79 32.05
CA HIS A 9 19.20 61.35 32.15
C HIS A 9 20.44 60.94 31.33
N GLN A 10 21.46 60.43 32.04
CA GLN A 10 22.54 59.57 31.52
C GLN A 10 22.06 58.11 31.39
N ALA A 11 22.61 57.37 30.42
CA ALA A 11 22.73 55.91 30.45
C ALA A 11 23.81 55.38 29.45
N PRO A 12 24.36 54.16 29.65
CA PRO A 12 25.76 53.86 29.38
C PRO A 12 26.05 52.74 28.35
N HIS A 13 27.35 52.52 28.13
CA HIS A 13 28.04 51.38 27.51
C HIS A 13 27.78 50.01 28.18
N VAL A 14 28.03 48.93 27.41
CA VAL A 14 28.69 47.61 27.70
C VAL A 14 28.09 46.58 26.72
N ALA A 15 28.78 45.99 25.74
CA ALA A 15 30.02 45.19 25.68
C ALA A 15 29.86 43.70 26.03
N ALA A 16 30.39 42.91 25.08
CA ALA A 16 31.01 41.58 25.17
C ALA A 16 30.15 40.33 25.36
N ALA A 17 30.20 39.52 24.30
CA ALA A 17 29.84 38.11 24.23
C ALA A 17 30.86 37.23 24.97
N HIS A 18 30.34 36.21 25.66
CA HIS A 18 31.08 34.99 26.01
C HIS A 18 30.18 33.79 25.70
N ALA A 19 30.64 32.95 24.77
CA ALA A 19 30.00 31.68 24.43
C ALA A 19 30.44 30.59 25.44
N LEU A 20 29.46 29.80 25.89
CA LEU A 20 29.67 28.55 26.62
C LEU A 20 29.27 27.35 25.73
N PRO A 21 29.86 26.16 25.92
CA PRO A 21 29.55 24.98 25.14
C PRO A 21 28.25 24.30 25.62
N VAL A 22 27.38 23.97 24.68
CA VAL A 22 26.16 23.19 24.94
C VAL A 22 26.52 21.71 24.95
N HIS A 23 26.40 21.10 26.13
CA HIS A 23 26.40 19.65 26.31
C HIS A 23 25.13 19.07 25.64
N PHE A 24 25.31 18.24 24.62
CA PHE A 24 24.23 17.41 24.09
C PHE A 24 24.12 16.14 24.95
N ASP A 25 23.07 16.10 25.74
CA ASP A 25 22.64 14.94 26.51
C ASP A 25 21.96 13.96 25.54
N THR A 26 22.65 12.88 25.15
CA THR A 26 22.05 11.79 24.38
C THR A 26 21.22 10.92 25.34
N GLY A 27 20.03 11.43 25.66
CA GLY A 27 18.99 10.64 26.31
C GLY A 27 18.65 9.42 25.44
N LEU A 28 19.09 8.24 25.87
CA LEU A 28 18.55 6.96 25.44
C LEU A 28 17.02 6.99 25.66
N ALA A 29 16.27 7.24 24.60
CA ALA A 29 14.88 6.88 24.56
C ALA A 29 14.82 5.35 24.65
N ARG A 30 14.39 4.86 25.81
CA ARG A 30 13.93 3.48 25.97
C ARG A 30 12.91 3.24 24.87
N GLY A 31 13.30 2.44 23.89
CA GLY A 31 12.39 1.91 22.90
C GLY A 31 11.36 1.06 23.63
N ASP A 32 10.16 1.61 23.79
CA ASP A 32 9.00 0.80 24.07
C ASP A 32 8.92 -0.23 22.96
N LYS A 33 9.25 -1.46 23.32
CA LYS A 33 8.89 -2.64 22.55
C LYS A 33 7.37 -2.66 22.53
N LEU A 34 6.78 -1.97 21.55
CA LEU A 34 5.51 -2.37 20.97
C LEU A 34 5.75 -3.78 20.46
N GLY A 35 5.54 -4.77 21.34
CA GLY A 35 5.51 -6.16 20.99
C GLY A 35 4.41 -6.30 19.96
N VAL A 36 4.80 -6.36 18.68
CA VAL A 36 3.89 -6.62 17.58
C VAL A 36 3.17 -7.92 17.95
N PRO A 37 1.86 -7.89 18.20
CA PRO A 37 1.11 -9.12 18.45
C PRO A 37 1.26 -9.98 17.20
N LYS A 38 1.65 -11.25 17.37
CA LYS A 38 1.62 -12.25 16.30
C LYS A 38 0.16 -12.57 15.98
N SER A 39 -0.53 -11.66 15.33
CA SER A 39 -1.91 -11.84 14.86
C SER A 39 -1.98 -11.55 13.38
N TYR A 40 -2.61 -12.48 12.67
CA TYR A 40 -2.73 -12.47 11.22
C TYR A 40 -3.97 -11.68 10.81
N CYS A 41 -3.87 -10.91 9.73
CA CYS A 41 -5.02 -10.26 9.10
C CYS A 41 -5.46 -11.06 7.88
N ALA A 42 -6.77 -11.18 7.67
CA ALA A 42 -7.35 -11.34 6.34
C ALA A 42 -8.71 -10.64 6.33
N CYS A 43 -9.17 -10.23 5.15
CA CYS A 43 -10.59 -9.99 4.94
C CYS A 43 -11.20 -11.35 4.49
N SER A 44 -12.47 -11.64 4.78
CA SER A 44 -13.07 -12.95 4.40
C SER A 44 -12.98 -13.12 2.88
N ASP A 45 -12.13 -14.03 2.42
CA ASP A 45 -12.01 -14.43 1.02
C ASP A 45 -13.03 -15.54 0.74
N ASP A 46 -14.32 -15.22 0.87
CA ASP A 46 -15.40 -16.09 0.38
C ASP A 46 -15.52 -16.04 -1.16
N ASP A 47 -14.74 -15.19 -1.82
CA ASP A 47 -14.65 -15.16 -3.27
C ASP A 47 -13.65 -16.22 -3.77
N ALA A 48 -14.15 -17.42 -4.05
CA ALA A 48 -13.50 -18.39 -4.95
C ALA A 48 -13.50 -17.89 -6.42
N GLY A 49 -13.26 -16.60 -6.64
CA GLY A 49 -13.31 -15.95 -7.95
C GLY A 49 -12.01 -16.14 -8.71
N TYR A 50 -11.93 -17.19 -9.51
CA TYR A 50 -11.23 -17.13 -10.80
C TYR A 50 -12.29 -16.92 -11.89
N PRO A 51 -11.94 -16.41 -13.06
CA PRO A 51 -11.05 -15.27 -13.34
C PRO A 51 -11.72 -14.29 -14.34
N CYS A 52 -11.03 -13.21 -14.69
CA CYS A 52 -11.18 -12.58 -16.00
C CYS A 52 -10.72 -13.56 -17.11
N PHE A 53 -11.43 -14.67 -17.32
CA PHE A 53 -11.34 -15.46 -18.55
C PHE A 53 -12.66 -15.22 -19.29
N LEU A 54 -12.58 -14.50 -20.40
CA LEU A 54 -13.63 -14.59 -21.40
C LEU A 54 -13.50 -15.96 -22.04
N SER A 55 -14.55 -16.78 -21.95
CA SER A 55 -14.68 -18.00 -22.73
C SER A 55 -14.60 -17.64 -24.21
N SER A 56 -13.58 -18.12 -24.91
CA SER A 56 -13.55 -18.09 -26.36
C SER A 56 -14.61 -19.06 -26.89
N SER A 57 -15.76 -18.52 -27.32
CA SER A 57 -16.70 -19.25 -28.16
C SER A 57 -16.10 -19.37 -29.57
N ASN A 58 -15.94 -20.62 -30.03
CA ASN A 58 -15.60 -20.93 -31.41
C ASN A 58 -16.77 -20.51 -32.30
N ASP A 59 -16.58 -19.45 -33.09
CA ASP A 59 -17.39 -19.23 -34.30
C ASP A 59 -16.47 -19.16 -35.52
N THR A 60 -16.75 -20.08 -36.43
CA THR A 60 -16.12 -20.25 -37.73
C THR A 60 -16.57 -19.19 -38.72
N SER A 61 -15.61 -18.71 -39.52
CA SER A 61 -15.81 -18.19 -40.89
C SER A 61 -16.57 -16.86 -41.04
N SER A 62 -15.80 -15.76 -41.17
CA SER A 62 -16.14 -14.65 -42.06
C SER A 62 -14.88 -13.80 -42.33
N THR A 63 -14.68 -13.44 -43.57
CA THR A 63 -13.52 -12.75 -44.15
C THR A 63 -13.22 -11.39 -43.52
N GLY A 64 -12.06 -11.29 -42.87
CA GLY A 64 -11.07 -10.27 -43.20
C GLY A 64 -11.40 -8.81 -42.89
N ASP A 65 -11.88 -8.50 -41.69
CA ASP A 65 -11.75 -7.17 -41.11
C ASP A 65 -10.94 -7.27 -39.81
N ARG A 66 -9.72 -6.74 -39.84
CA ARG A 66 -8.78 -6.83 -38.71
C ARG A 66 -9.24 -5.85 -37.64
N MET A 67 -10.12 -6.30 -36.74
CA MET A 67 -10.51 -5.53 -35.56
C MET A 67 -9.27 -5.19 -34.73
N VAL A 68 -8.80 -3.96 -34.82
CA VAL A 68 -7.83 -3.39 -33.90
C VAL A 68 -8.59 -3.09 -32.62
N PHE A 69 -8.56 -4.03 -31.67
CA PHE A 69 -8.97 -3.75 -30.31
C PHE A 69 -7.93 -2.81 -29.69
N ASN A 70 -8.18 -1.51 -29.79
CA ASN A 70 -7.50 -0.53 -28.97
C ASN A 70 -7.96 -0.78 -27.53
N LEU A 71 -7.18 -1.57 -26.79
CA LEU A 71 -7.29 -1.60 -25.34
C LEU A 71 -7.17 -0.16 -24.84
N PRO A 72 -8.06 0.31 -23.94
CA PRO A 72 -7.98 1.67 -23.44
C PRO A 72 -6.57 1.97 -22.90
N ASP A 73 -6.07 3.18 -23.13
CA ASP A 73 -4.75 3.63 -22.65
C ASP A 73 -4.60 3.59 -21.11
N ARG A 74 -5.72 3.40 -20.39
CA ARG A 74 -5.77 3.26 -18.93
C ARG A 74 -6.23 1.86 -18.53
N ALA A 75 -5.69 1.39 -17.40
CA ALA A 75 -6.24 0.23 -16.73
C ALA A 75 -7.73 0.47 -16.42
N SER A 76 -8.54 -0.58 -16.51
CA SER A 76 -9.93 -0.52 -16.09
C SER A 76 -9.99 -0.53 -14.56
N PHE A 77 -10.74 0.42 -13.99
CA PHE A 77 -11.10 0.43 -12.58
C PHE A 77 -12.45 -0.27 -12.44
N LYS A 78 -12.53 -1.30 -11.60
CA LYS A 78 -13.80 -1.89 -11.20
C LYS A 78 -14.13 -1.46 -9.78
N PHE A 79 -15.09 -0.55 -9.65
CA PHE A 79 -15.70 -0.18 -8.36
C PHE A 79 -17.14 -0.70 -8.31
N PRO A 80 -17.58 -1.31 -7.20
CA PRO A 80 -19.01 -1.53 -6.96
C PRO A 80 -19.69 -0.17 -6.78
N VAL A 81 -20.62 0.16 -7.69
CA VAL A 81 -21.18 1.52 -7.90
C VAL A 81 -21.92 2.09 -6.69
N HIS A 82 -22.39 1.26 -5.75
CA HIS A 82 -23.24 1.70 -4.64
C HIS A 82 -22.54 1.84 -3.28
N GLU A 83 -21.33 1.29 -3.09
CA GLU A 83 -20.60 1.36 -1.81
C GLU A 83 -19.35 2.25 -1.86
N SER A 84 -19.05 2.82 -3.04
CA SER A 84 -17.76 3.46 -3.33
C SER A 84 -17.60 4.83 -2.67
N HIS A 85 -18.66 5.65 -2.53
CA HIS A 85 -18.47 7.01 -2.03
C HIS A 85 -18.18 7.09 -0.53
N ASP A 86 -18.80 6.25 0.27
CA ASP A 86 -18.60 6.28 1.73
C ASP A 86 -17.21 5.80 2.12
N ILE A 87 -16.74 4.71 1.49
CA ILE A 87 -15.41 4.15 1.81
C ILE A 87 -14.27 5.11 1.46
N LEU A 88 -14.45 5.99 0.47
CA LEU A 88 -13.43 6.98 0.11
C LEU A 88 -13.28 8.08 1.16
N ARG A 89 -14.33 8.38 1.93
CA ARG A 89 -14.32 9.38 3.01
C ARG A 89 -13.87 8.80 4.35
N THR A 90 -13.87 7.46 4.47
CA THR A 90 -13.40 6.75 5.66
C THR A 90 -11.90 7.04 5.89
N GLN A 91 -11.56 7.33 7.15
CA GLN A 91 -10.15 7.43 7.58
C GLN A 91 -9.54 6.03 7.62
N ALA A 92 -8.33 5.86 7.13
CA ALA A 92 -7.62 4.59 7.21
C ALA A 92 -6.70 4.58 8.44
N ASP A 93 -6.84 3.57 9.29
CA ASP A 93 -5.97 3.36 10.45
C ASP A 93 -4.63 2.71 10.05
N GLY A 94 -4.62 1.96 8.94
CA GLY A 94 -3.43 1.28 8.48
C GLY A 94 -3.53 0.68 7.09
N ILE A 95 -2.38 0.16 6.66
CA ILE A 95 -2.20 -0.63 5.44
C ILE A 95 -1.84 -2.07 5.82
N ALA A 96 -2.38 -3.05 5.09
CA ALA A 96 -1.94 -4.43 5.15
C ALA A 96 -1.61 -4.97 3.75
N ILE A 97 -0.56 -5.80 3.66
CA ILE A 97 -0.17 -6.54 2.46
C ILE A 97 -0.31 -8.03 2.77
N VAL A 98 -1.09 -8.73 1.96
CA VAL A 98 -1.39 -10.16 2.18
C VAL A 98 -1.17 -10.93 0.88
N GLY A 99 -0.40 -12.01 0.95
CA GLY A 99 -0.26 -12.98 -0.13
C GLY A 99 -1.24 -14.14 0.05
N ILE A 100 -1.96 -14.52 -0.99
CA ILE A 100 -2.88 -15.66 -1.02
C ILE A 100 -2.47 -16.61 -2.13
N ILE A 101 -2.46 -17.93 -1.88
CA ILE A 101 -2.04 -18.90 -2.89
C ILE A 101 -3.10 -19.01 -4.01
N VAL A 102 -2.67 -18.76 -5.24
CA VAL A 102 -3.46 -18.77 -6.46
C VAL A 102 -2.66 -19.55 -7.50
N GLY A 103 -3.17 -20.69 -7.95
CA GLY A 103 -2.48 -21.52 -8.96
C GLY A 103 -1.06 -21.98 -8.57
N GLY A 104 -0.79 -22.16 -7.27
CA GLY A 104 0.52 -22.62 -6.76
C GLY A 104 1.55 -21.51 -6.49
N VAL A 105 1.19 -20.24 -6.70
CA VAL A 105 2.03 -19.07 -6.34
C VAL A 105 1.24 -18.09 -5.47
N TYR A 106 1.92 -17.28 -4.65
CA TYR A 106 1.24 -16.25 -3.88
C TYR A 106 0.92 -15.02 -4.73
N HIS A 107 -0.35 -14.64 -4.74
CA HIS A 107 -0.86 -13.38 -5.26
C HIS A 107 -1.02 -12.37 -4.13
N PHE A 108 -0.43 -11.18 -4.27
CA PHE A 108 -0.38 -10.18 -3.21
C PHE A 108 -1.39 -9.07 -3.44
N ARG A 109 -2.05 -8.67 -2.36
CA ARG A 109 -3.08 -7.63 -2.34
C ARG A 109 -2.77 -6.60 -1.27
N VAL A 110 -3.18 -5.36 -1.52
CA VAL A 110 -3.12 -4.26 -0.55
C VAL A 110 -4.50 -4.08 0.08
N PHE A 111 -4.53 -3.80 1.38
CA PHE A 111 -5.74 -3.44 2.10
C PHE A 111 -5.51 -2.14 2.85
N LEU A 112 -6.41 -1.18 2.69
CA LEU A 112 -6.52 -0.01 3.57
C LEU A 112 -7.66 -0.28 4.53
N PHE A 113 -7.40 -0.28 5.84
CA PHE A 113 -8.39 -0.69 6.83
C PHE A 113 -8.72 0.39 7.84
N ASN A 114 -9.96 0.36 8.32
CA ASN A 114 -10.45 1.12 9.46
C ASN A 114 -10.93 0.12 10.54
N LEU A 115 -10.28 0.15 11.70
CA LEU A 115 -10.51 -0.70 12.85
C LEU A 115 -11.83 -0.37 13.56
N LEU A 116 -12.17 0.92 13.65
CA LEU A 116 -13.39 1.39 14.32
C LEU A 116 -14.65 0.92 13.57
N GLU A 117 -14.67 1.10 12.26
CA GLU A 117 -15.75 0.69 11.36
C GLU A 117 -15.69 -0.80 11.00
N LYS A 118 -14.57 -1.49 11.27
CA LYS A 118 -14.30 -2.88 10.87
C LYS A 118 -14.46 -3.09 9.36
N ARG A 119 -13.94 -2.16 8.56
CA ARG A 119 -14.00 -2.17 7.09
C ARG A 119 -12.62 -2.09 6.50
N CYS A 120 -12.44 -2.74 5.35
CA CYS A 120 -11.22 -2.65 4.54
C CYS A 120 -11.60 -2.33 3.08
N LEU A 121 -10.82 -1.48 2.43
CA LEU A 121 -10.76 -1.42 0.97
C LEU A 121 -9.64 -2.35 0.51
N ARG A 122 -10.00 -3.42 -0.19
CA ARG A 122 -9.06 -4.29 -0.92
C ARG A 122 -8.72 -3.63 -2.24
N ILE A 123 -7.43 -3.54 -2.53
CA ILE A 123 -6.86 -3.07 -3.78
C ILE A 123 -6.05 -4.24 -4.35
N ASP A 124 -6.50 -4.75 -5.49
CA ASP A 124 -5.97 -5.97 -6.09
C ASP A 124 -5.45 -5.68 -7.50
N CYS A 125 -4.16 -5.92 -7.75
CA CYS A 125 -3.53 -5.70 -9.04
C CYS A 125 -3.34 -7.02 -9.76
N ASN A 126 -4.15 -7.27 -10.79
CA ASN A 126 -4.17 -8.51 -11.57
C ASN A 126 -3.57 -8.31 -12.98
N PRO A 127 -2.90 -9.31 -13.56
CA PRO A 127 -2.54 -9.26 -14.98
C PRO A 127 -3.80 -9.39 -15.85
N LEU A 128 -3.92 -8.55 -16.87
CA LEU A 128 -4.85 -8.76 -17.98
C LEU A 128 -4.34 -9.89 -18.89
N PRO A 129 -5.22 -10.51 -19.70
CA PRO A 129 -4.78 -11.39 -20.77
C PRO A 129 -3.73 -10.71 -21.65
N ILE A 130 -2.74 -11.48 -22.09
CA ILE A 130 -1.69 -11.03 -23.00
C ILE A 130 -2.33 -10.38 -24.23
N ASP A 131 -1.98 -9.12 -24.49
CA ASP A 131 -2.47 -8.43 -25.68
C ASP A 131 -1.75 -8.89 -26.96
N ALA A 132 -2.15 -8.35 -28.12
CA ALA A 132 -1.55 -8.71 -29.40
C ALA A 132 -0.03 -8.44 -29.49
N ASN A 133 0.54 -7.66 -28.57
CA ASN A 133 1.96 -7.33 -28.52
C ASN A 133 2.72 -8.18 -27.49
N GLY A 134 2.08 -9.16 -26.86
CA GLY A 134 2.73 -9.96 -25.82
C GLY A 134 2.80 -9.26 -24.46
N ILE A 135 2.04 -8.18 -24.26
CA ILE A 135 2.14 -7.35 -23.05
C ILE A 135 1.05 -7.72 -22.04
N GLU A 136 1.46 -7.96 -20.80
CA GLU A 136 0.57 -8.25 -19.67
C GLU A 136 0.35 -6.99 -18.83
N LYS A 137 -0.59 -6.14 -19.27
CA LYS A 137 -0.95 -4.92 -18.54
C LYS A 137 -1.68 -5.24 -17.23
N ALA A 138 -1.56 -4.38 -16.25
CA ALA A 138 -2.31 -4.48 -15.00
C ALA A 138 -3.79 -4.09 -15.15
N CYS A 139 -4.62 -4.72 -14.34
CA CYS A 139 -5.99 -4.33 -14.01
C CYS A 139 -6.07 -4.19 -12.50
N VAL A 140 -6.53 -3.03 -12.00
CA VAL A 140 -6.64 -2.79 -10.56
C VAL A 140 -8.11 -2.88 -10.16
N ASP A 141 -8.44 -3.92 -9.40
CA ASP A 141 -9.77 -4.18 -8.88
C ASP A 141 -9.90 -3.67 -7.44
N PHE A 142 -11.02 -3.01 -7.15
CA PHE A 142 -11.34 -2.48 -5.83
C PHE A 142 -12.53 -3.23 -5.25
N ALA A 143 -12.44 -3.60 -3.98
CA ALA A 143 -13.57 -4.20 -3.28
C ALA A 143 -13.60 -3.77 -1.82
N THR A 144 -14.76 -3.29 -1.38
CA THR A 144 -15.02 -3.10 0.05
C THR A 144 -15.27 -4.46 0.69
N LYS A 145 -14.62 -4.72 1.82
CA LYS A 145 -14.77 -5.96 2.58
C LYS A 145 -14.88 -5.64 4.07
N LYS A 146 -15.45 -6.57 4.85
CA LYS A 146 -15.37 -6.51 6.31
C LYS A 146 -13.94 -6.83 6.73
N TYR A 147 -13.35 -5.96 7.55
CA TYR A 147 -12.05 -6.20 8.13
C TYR A 147 -12.24 -7.10 9.36
N LEU A 148 -11.75 -8.34 9.26
CA LEU A 148 -11.81 -9.30 10.35
C LEU A 148 -10.46 -9.31 11.05
N TYR A 149 -10.38 -8.64 12.19
CA TYR A 149 -9.18 -8.61 13.02
C TYR A 149 -9.48 -8.88 14.50
N PRO A 150 -8.63 -9.65 15.19
CA PRO A 150 -7.59 -10.55 14.64
C PRO A 150 -8.22 -11.81 14.05
N ILE A 151 -7.65 -12.38 12.99
CA ILE A 151 -8.05 -13.73 12.56
C ILE A 151 -7.36 -14.76 13.46
N PRO A 152 -8.09 -15.74 14.01
CA PRO A 152 -7.49 -16.83 14.78
C PRO A 152 -6.46 -17.59 13.94
N PRO A 153 -5.35 -18.07 14.55
CA PRO A 153 -4.33 -18.81 13.84
C PRO A 153 -4.93 -20.02 13.12
N ILE A 154 -4.74 -20.09 11.80
CA ILE A 154 -5.14 -21.24 10.98
C ILE A 154 -4.26 -22.43 11.38
N ARG A 155 -4.87 -23.60 11.63
CA ARG A 155 -4.13 -24.80 12.07
C ARG A 155 -3.16 -25.27 10.98
N ILE A 156 -1.90 -25.45 11.38
CA ILE A 156 -0.77 -25.79 10.54
C ILE A 156 -0.79 -27.30 10.25
N SER A 157 -1.42 -27.72 9.15
CA SER A 157 -1.17 -29.05 8.58
C SER A 157 -1.20 -29.08 7.04
N GLU A 158 -1.43 -27.95 6.39
CA GLU A 158 -1.45 -27.78 4.93
C GLU A 158 -0.70 -26.49 4.60
N ILE A 159 -0.10 -26.39 3.41
CA ILE A 159 0.52 -25.15 2.91
C ILE A 159 -0.45 -24.00 3.18
N SER A 160 -0.05 -23.07 4.05
CA SER A 160 -0.95 -22.01 4.48
C SER A 160 -1.40 -21.24 3.25
N ARG A 161 -2.72 -21.23 3.01
CA ARG A 161 -3.32 -20.51 1.88
C ARG A 161 -2.99 -19.02 1.90
N SER A 162 -2.57 -18.49 3.04
CA SER A 162 -2.15 -17.11 3.23
C SER A 162 -0.71 -17.02 3.76
N THR A 163 0.02 -15.99 3.34
CA THR A 163 1.32 -15.62 3.94
C THR A 163 1.15 -15.06 5.35
N GLY A 164 -0.08 -14.78 5.79
CA GLY A 164 -0.32 -13.80 6.82
C GLY A 164 -0.18 -12.38 6.28
N ALA A 165 -0.53 -11.41 7.12
CA ALA A 165 -0.44 -10.01 6.77
C ALA A 165 0.86 -9.40 7.27
N PHE A 166 1.50 -8.61 6.43
CA PHE A 166 2.28 -7.48 6.89
C PHE A 166 1.33 -6.31 7.12
N SER A 167 1.38 -5.67 8.29
CA SER A 167 0.52 -4.52 8.59
C SER A 167 1.34 -3.38 9.16
N TYR A 168 0.97 -2.15 8.81
CA TYR A 168 1.64 -0.94 9.28
C TYR A 168 0.62 0.18 9.50
N GLY A 169 0.84 1.00 10.52
CA GLY A 169 -0.04 2.12 10.86
C GLY A 169 0.11 3.27 9.88
N LEU A 170 -1.01 3.90 9.52
CA LEU A 170 -1.02 5.15 8.77
C LEU A 170 -1.00 6.34 9.74
N GLN A 171 -0.63 7.52 9.24
CA GLN A 171 -0.76 8.76 9.99
C GLN A 171 -2.24 9.04 10.32
N PRO A 172 -2.53 9.74 11.43
CA PRO A 172 -3.89 10.11 11.79
C PRO A 172 -4.61 10.90 10.68
N HIS A 173 -5.92 10.72 10.58
CA HIS A 173 -6.82 11.49 9.70
C HIS A 173 -6.60 11.32 8.19
N VAL A 174 -5.78 10.35 7.76
CA VAL A 174 -5.62 10.04 6.34
C VAL A 174 -6.89 9.36 5.81
N GLN A 175 -7.51 9.95 4.79
CA GLN A 175 -8.66 9.35 4.12
C GLN A 175 -8.22 8.37 3.04
N ILE A 176 -8.99 7.29 2.86
CA ILE A 176 -8.77 6.31 1.78
C ILE A 176 -8.75 7.00 0.41
N GLY A 177 -9.68 7.92 0.16
CA GLY A 177 -9.76 8.66 -1.10
C GLY A 177 -8.49 9.43 -1.44
N THR A 178 -7.86 10.07 -0.45
CA THR A 178 -6.59 10.79 -0.62
C THR A 178 -5.46 9.85 -1.02
N ILE A 179 -5.42 8.65 -0.43
CA ILE A 179 -4.44 7.62 -0.82
C ILE A 179 -4.67 7.18 -2.27
N LEU A 180 -5.93 6.89 -2.65
CA LEU A 180 -6.23 6.46 -4.02
C LEU A 180 -5.90 7.54 -5.05
N GLU A 181 -6.19 8.80 -4.72
CA GLU A 181 -5.84 9.95 -5.56
C GLU A 181 -4.32 10.03 -5.76
N LEU A 182 -3.52 9.94 -4.70
CA LEU A 182 -2.06 9.84 -4.81
C LEU A 182 -1.65 8.71 -5.77
N LEU A 183 -2.08 7.48 -5.48
CA LEU A 183 -1.59 6.29 -6.17
C LEU A 183 -1.97 6.26 -7.65
N PHE A 184 -3.21 6.60 -7.98
CA PHE A 184 -3.76 6.37 -9.33
C PHE A 184 -3.92 7.65 -10.15
N THR A 185 -4.04 8.81 -9.51
CA THR A 185 -4.08 10.10 -10.23
C THR A 185 -2.67 10.68 -10.37
N HIS A 186 -1.86 10.68 -9.32
CA HIS A 186 -0.54 11.33 -9.37
C HIS A 186 0.59 10.38 -9.76
N LEU A 187 0.63 9.18 -9.17
CA LEU A 187 1.73 8.22 -9.38
C LEU A 187 1.45 7.17 -10.46
N LYS A 188 0.23 7.13 -11.00
CA LYS A 188 -0.20 6.23 -12.09
C LYS A 188 0.14 4.76 -11.81
N ARG A 189 -0.09 4.27 -10.59
CA ARG A 189 0.21 2.88 -10.21
C ARG A 189 -0.64 1.83 -10.90
N ASP A 190 -1.67 2.25 -11.63
CA ASP A 190 -2.42 1.43 -12.56
C ASP A 190 -1.65 1.15 -13.87
N LYS A 191 -0.64 1.95 -14.22
CA LYS A 191 0.22 1.74 -15.39
C LYS A 191 1.37 0.78 -15.08
N TYR A 192 1.02 -0.47 -14.80
CA TYR A 192 1.99 -1.53 -14.48
C TYR A 192 1.94 -2.67 -15.50
N LEU A 193 3.10 -3.23 -15.81
CA LEU A 193 3.29 -4.39 -16.68
C LEU A 193 3.83 -5.55 -15.85
N PHE A 194 3.16 -6.70 -15.91
CA PHE A 194 3.61 -7.92 -15.28
C PHE A 194 4.74 -8.58 -16.07
N TYR A 195 5.52 -9.42 -15.39
CA TYR A 195 6.52 -10.28 -15.99
C TYR A 195 6.05 -11.74 -15.92
N ASN A 196 5.50 -12.26 -17.01
CA ASN A 196 4.95 -13.62 -17.12
C ASN A 196 3.89 -13.92 -16.05
N GLY A 197 2.95 -13.02 -15.85
CA GLY A 197 1.87 -13.07 -14.87
C GLY A 197 2.32 -12.79 -13.44
N ARG A 198 3.59 -12.41 -13.23
CA ARG A 198 4.19 -12.22 -11.91
C ARG A 198 4.60 -10.77 -11.68
N GLY A 199 4.66 -10.39 -10.41
CA GLY A 199 5.09 -9.04 -9.99
C GLY A 199 4.12 -8.31 -9.08
N CYS A 200 2.99 -8.89 -8.69
CA CYS A 200 2.05 -8.25 -7.76
C CYS A 200 2.70 -7.91 -6.39
N ARG A 201 3.64 -8.72 -5.89
CA ARG A 201 4.39 -8.39 -4.67
C ARG A 201 5.29 -7.17 -4.82
N HIS A 202 5.95 -7.02 -5.97
CA HIS A 202 6.74 -5.82 -6.28
C HIS A 202 5.83 -4.59 -6.34
N TRP A 203 4.68 -4.71 -7.00
CA TRP A 203 3.67 -3.65 -7.05
C TRP A 203 3.19 -3.22 -5.65
N CYS A 204 2.88 -4.18 -4.76
CA CYS A 204 2.51 -3.88 -3.37
C CYS A 204 3.63 -3.18 -2.59
N ALA A 205 4.88 -3.64 -2.77
CA ALA A 205 6.05 -3.02 -2.15
C ALA A 205 6.23 -1.56 -2.60
N THR A 206 6.02 -1.29 -3.89
CA THR A 206 6.08 0.06 -4.46
C THR A 206 5.01 0.97 -3.86
N ILE A 207 3.76 0.48 -3.71
CA ILE A 207 2.71 1.24 -3.02
C ILE A 207 3.13 1.62 -1.60
N LEU A 208 3.63 0.65 -0.81
CA LEU A 208 4.06 0.95 0.55
C LEU A 208 5.16 2.00 0.58
N ASN A 209 6.16 1.90 -0.30
CA ASN A 209 7.23 2.87 -0.42
C ASN A 209 6.71 4.27 -0.83
N ASP A 210 5.73 4.35 -1.71
CA ASP A 210 5.10 5.62 -2.09
C ASP A 210 4.38 6.27 -0.92
N LEU A 211 3.64 5.48 -0.15
CA LEU A 211 2.95 5.97 1.05
C LEU A 211 3.96 6.45 2.09
N GLU A 212 5.10 5.78 2.24
CA GLU A 212 6.17 6.21 3.14
C GLU A 212 6.81 7.51 2.65
N THR A 213 7.17 7.58 1.37
CA THR A 213 7.79 8.75 0.75
C THR A 213 6.92 10.01 0.85
N HIS A 214 5.59 9.85 0.80
CA HIS A 214 4.63 10.95 0.92
C HIS A 214 4.13 11.15 2.36
N GLY A 215 4.73 10.47 3.34
CA GLY A 215 4.43 10.67 4.77
C GLY A 215 3.08 10.12 5.23
N PHE A 216 2.42 9.26 4.46
CA PHE A 216 1.20 8.57 4.87
C PHE A 216 1.48 7.46 5.88
N VAL A 217 2.63 6.79 5.80
CA VAL A 217 3.16 5.89 6.84
C VAL A 217 4.46 6.47 7.42
N SER A 218 4.83 6.06 8.63
CA SER A 218 6.10 6.49 9.22
C SER A 218 7.32 5.88 8.52
N ASN A 219 8.43 6.61 8.54
CA ASN A 219 9.72 6.14 8.02
C ASN A 219 10.13 4.80 8.66
N GLY A 220 10.74 3.93 7.87
CA GLY A 220 11.09 2.54 8.19
C GLY A 220 10.08 1.50 7.70
N ALA A 221 8.91 1.90 7.19
CA ALA A 221 7.86 0.95 6.77
C ALA A 221 8.33 -0.03 5.70
N THR A 222 9.01 0.47 4.66
CA THR A 222 9.55 -0.36 3.56
C THR A 222 10.61 -1.34 4.07
N GLY A 223 11.52 -0.89 4.94
CA GLY A 223 12.55 -1.76 5.53
C GLY A 223 11.97 -2.86 6.43
N HIS A 224 10.89 -2.54 7.17
CA HIS A 224 10.15 -3.55 7.93
C HIS A 224 9.45 -4.56 7.02
N PHE A 225 8.91 -4.12 5.89
CA PHE A 225 8.30 -5.02 4.91
C PHE A 225 9.34 -5.98 4.31
N GLU A 226 10.52 -5.49 3.95
CA GLU A 226 11.62 -6.33 3.44
C GLU A 226 12.07 -7.37 4.48
N THR A 227 12.15 -6.96 5.75
CA THR A 227 12.44 -7.89 6.84
C THR A 227 11.37 -8.98 6.95
N TRP A 228 10.09 -8.61 6.85
CA TRP A 228 8.98 -9.55 6.82
C TRP A 228 9.04 -10.48 5.60
N GLU A 229 9.38 -9.98 4.41
CA GLU A 229 9.57 -10.80 3.20
C GLU A 229 10.67 -11.86 3.41
N MET A 230 11.79 -11.47 4.02
CA MET A 230 12.88 -12.41 4.33
C MET A 230 12.47 -13.47 5.36
N MET A 231 11.66 -13.11 6.35
CA MET A 231 11.08 -14.07 7.30
C MET A 231 10.14 -15.04 6.59
N LYS A 232 9.27 -14.53 5.71
CA LYS A 232 8.32 -15.37 4.95
C LYS A 232 8.99 -16.26 3.93
N HIS A 233 10.06 -15.81 3.31
CA HIS A 233 10.89 -16.64 2.44
C HIS A 233 11.50 -17.82 3.20
N ARG A 234 12.02 -17.59 4.42
CA ARG A 234 12.55 -18.68 5.28
C ARG A 234 11.47 -19.67 5.70
N GLU A 235 10.25 -19.20 5.92
CA GLU A 235 9.11 -20.01 6.33
C GLU A 235 8.51 -20.82 5.17
N LEU A 236 8.38 -20.22 3.99
CA LEU A 236 7.59 -20.73 2.86
C LEU A 236 8.45 -21.25 1.70
N GLY A 237 9.76 -21.01 1.73
CA GLY A 237 10.73 -21.50 0.75
C GLY A 237 10.41 -21.06 -0.68
N THR A 238 10.35 -22.02 -1.60
CA THR A 238 10.18 -21.78 -3.04
C THR A 238 8.82 -21.20 -3.41
N TYR A 239 7.79 -21.34 -2.56
CA TYR A 239 6.48 -20.72 -2.78
C TYR A 239 6.53 -19.20 -2.59
N PHE A 240 7.50 -18.68 -1.85
CA PHE A 240 7.75 -17.26 -1.66
C PHE A 240 9.12 -16.89 -2.25
N PRO A 241 9.24 -16.81 -3.59
CA PRO A 241 10.54 -16.63 -4.23
C PRO A 241 11.17 -15.28 -3.86
N MET A 242 12.49 -15.26 -3.71
CA MET A 242 13.32 -14.07 -3.53
C MET A 242 14.49 -14.09 -4.53
N PRO A 243 14.94 -12.95 -5.11
CA PRO A 243 14.42 -11.60 -4.91
C PRO A 243 12.98 -11.44 -5.45
N ARG A 244 12.33 -10.30 -5.15
CA ARG A 244 11.03 -9.95 -5.75
C ARG A 244 11.11 -10.06 -7.27
N ILE A 245 10.18 -10.79 -7.88
CA ILE A 245 9.97 -10.72 -9.32
C ILE A 245 9.39 -9.33 -9.60
N GLN A 246 10.07 -8.57 -10.46
CA GLN A 246 9.70 -7.20 -10.79
C GLN A 246 8.93 -7.18 -12.11
N GLY A 247 7.84 -6.43 -12.12
CA GLY A 247 7.27 -5.87 -13.35
C GLY A 247 7.83 -4.48 -13.63
N ALA A 248 7.20 -3.75 -14.54
CA ALA A 248 7.64 -2.41 -14.92
C ALA A 248 6.47 -1.41 -14.91
N PHE A 249 6.71 -0.17 -14.50
CA PHE A 249 5.76 0.92 -14.68
C PHE A 249 6.01 1.63 -16.01
N TYR A 250 4.95 2.05 -16.69
CA TYR A 250 5.04 2.78 -17.96
C TYR A 250 4.37 4.16 -17.88
N ASN A 251 4.79 5.06 -18.77
CA ASN A 251 4.34 6.45 -18.78
C ASN A 251 3.08 6.70 -19.60
#